data_AF-A0A6J1SKU3-F1
#
_entry.id   AF-A0A6J1SKU3-F1
#
_cell.length_a   1.000
_cell.length_b   1.000
_cell.length_c   1.000
_cell.angle_alpha   90.00
_cell.angle_beta   90.00
_cell.angle_gamma   90.00
#
_symmetry.space_group_name_H-M   'P 1'
#
loop_
_entity.id
_entity.type
_entity.pdbx_description
1 polymer ?
#
loop_
_entity_poly.entity_id
_entity_poly.type
_entity_poly.pdbx_seq_one_letter_code
_entity_poly.pdbx_strand_id
1 'polypeptide(L)'
;MNSTSLFLYYQRSSCLYSIARHYAVKASNPAIAGLGKKSKDKGGASKKIKLEVEKDPKKLVKYLCGSNLMQTGEDIELKPDSEYPEWLWNVYTGPAKKLEDLEPGTKEYLEKLKSINIKKSLKLKAMSPIKPQ
;
A
#
# COMPACT_ATOMS: atom_id res chain seq x y z
N MET A 1 5.48 -35.89 63.10
CA MET A 1 6.76 -36.30 62.49
C MET A 1 6.48 -36.58 61.01
N ASN A 2 6.17 -35.55 60.23
CA ASN A 2 7.11 -34.66 59.53
C ASN A 2 7.84 -35.40 58.41
N SER A 3 7.32 -35.36 57.18
CA SER A 3 8.00 -34.59 56.13
C SER A 3 7.12 -34.48 54.89
N THR A 4 6.89 -33.24 54.51
CA THR A 4 6.11 -32.74 53.39
C THR A 4 6.82 -32.92 52.05
N SER A 5 6.00 -33.05 51.00
CA SER A 5 6.17 -32.34 49.71
C SER A 5 7.38 -32.70 48.85
N LEU A 6 7.13 -33.44 47.76
CA LEU A 6 7.67 -33.11 46.44
C LEU A 6 6.62 -33.40 45.36
N PHE A 7 5.46 -32.75 45.45
CA PHE A 7 4.70 -32.42 44.24
C PHE A 7 5.56 -31.39 43.49
N LEU A 8 6.28 -31.84 42.46
CA LEU A 8 6.92 -30.93 41.52
C LEU A 8 5.81 -30.20 40.77
N TYR A 9 5.44 -29.07 41.36
CA TYR A 9 4.64 -28.00 40.81
C TYR A 9 5.30 -27.59 39.48
N TYR A 10 4.84 -28.18 38.38
CA TYR A 10 5.03 -27.60 37.07
C TYR A 10 4.13 -26.36 37.00
N GLN A 11 4.57 -25.31 37.67
CA GLN A 11 4.07 -23.95 37.49
C GLN A 11 4.41 -23.60 36.05
N ARG A 12 3.52 -23.92 35.11
CA ARG A 12 3.44 -23.17 33.85
C ARG A 12 3.19 -21.74 34.28
N SER A 13 4.26 -20.96 34.44
CA SER A 13 4.17 -19.52 34.50
C SER A 13 3.43 -19.10 33.24
N SER A 14 2.13 -18.89 33.39
CA SER A 14 1.28 -18.16 32.48
C SER A 14 1.74 -16.71 32.54
N CYS A 15 2.91 -16.45 31.96
CA CYS A 15 3.26 -15.12 31.51
C CYS A 15 2.38 -14.88 30.28
N LEU A 16 1.12 -14.53 30.55
CA LEU A 16 0.30 -13.82 29.60
C LEU A 16 1.04 -12.52 29.33
N TYR A 17 1.96 -12.55 28.36
CA TYR A 17 2.54 -11.35 27.80
C TYR A 17 1.41 -10.66 27.05
N SER A 18 0.63 -9.90 27.81
CA SER A 18 -0.30 -8.90 27.32
C SER A 18 0.53 -7.92 26.51
N ILE A 19 0.68 -8.18 25.20
CA ILE A 19 1.10 -7.16 24.24
C ILE A 19 -0.09 -6.20 24.13
N ALA A 20 -0.15 -5.26 25.06
CA ALA A 20 -1.00 -4.10 24.92
C ALA A 20 -0.52 -3.35 23.67
N ARG A 21 -1.27 -3.46 22.57
CA ARG A 21 -1.08 -2.58 21.42
C ARG A 21 -1.49 -1.18 21.87
N HIS A 22 -0.53 -0.38 22.31
CA HIS A 22 -0.74 1.05 22.49
C HIS A 22 -0.92 1.68 21.09
N TYR A 23 -2.17 1.83 20.65
CA TYR A 23 -2.46 2.74 19.56
C TYR A 23 -2.27 4.16 20.13
N ALA A 24 -1.49 5.00 19.46
CA ALA A 24 -1.27 6.37 19.88
C ALA A 24 -2.62 7.11 20.03
N VAL A 25 -3.01 7.43 21.26
CA VAL A 25 -4.04 8.43 21.53
C VAL A 25 -3.50 9.75 20.99
N LYS A 26 -4.23 10.39 20.07
CA LYS A 26 -3.96 11.80 19.72
C LYS A 26 -4.10 12.60 21.00
N ALA A 27 -3.01 13.16 21.49
CA ALA A 27 -3.05 14.16 22.54
C ALA A 27 -3.86 15.37 22.02
N SER A 28 -5.14 15.42 22.39
CA SER A 28 -5.91 16.66 22.35
C SER A 28 -5.38 17.52 23.49
N ASN A 29 -4.33 18.29 23.22
CA ASN A 29 -3.78 19.23 24.19
C ASN A 29 -4.78 20.40 24.32
N PRO A 30 -5.46 20.61 25.47
CA PRO A 30 -6.11 21.87 25.74
C PRO A 30 -5.06 22.82 26.34
N ALA A 31 -5.10 24.10 25.94
CA ALA A 31 -4.27 25.20 26.45
C ALA A 31 -2.83 25.31 25.93
N ILE A 32 -2.67 25.86 24.73
CA ILE A 32 -1.81 27.03 24.53
C ILE A 32 -2.65 28.05 23.73
N ALA A 33 -3.33 28.93 24.47
CA ALA A 33 -3.92 30.13 23.92
C ALA A 33 -2.79 31.13 23.65
N GLY A 34 -2.76 31.65 22.42
CA GLY A 34 -2.02 32.86 22.07
C GLY A 34 -0.58 32.65 21.62
N LEU A 35 -0.38 32.39 20.33
CA LEU A 35 0.76 32.90 19.56
C LEU A 35 0.52 32.63 18.06
N GLY A 36 0.11 33.68 17.35
CA GLY A 36 0.29 33.84 15.92
C GLY A 36 -0.53 32.92 15.01
N LYS A 37 -1.49 33.51 14.32
CA LYS A 37 -1.83 33.09 12.95
C LYS A 37 -0.54 33.06 12.13
N LYS A 38 0.18 31.92 12.12
CA LYS A 38 1.12 31.63 11.05
C LYS A 38 0.29 31.36 9.82
N SER A 39 0.55 32.19 8.84
CA SER A 39 0.09 32.12 7.47
C SER A 39 -0.26 30.69 7.07
N LYS A 40 -1.49 30.55 6.59
CA LYS A 40 -1.82 29.55 5.57
C LYS A 40 -0.99 29.94 4.34
N ASP A 41 0.32 29.67 4.39
CA ASP A 41 1.14 29.63 3.20
C ASP A 41 0.51 28.55 2.34
N LYS A 42 -0.20 29.04 1.32
CA LYS A 42 -0.64 28.25 0.19
C LYS A 42 0.63 27.58 -0.31
N GLY A 43 0.82 26.31 0.04
CA GLY A 43 1.91 25.50 -0.46
C GLY A 43 1.98 25.75 -1.96
N GLY A 44 3.08 26.36 -2.39
CA GLY A 44 3.26 26.75 -3.77
C GLY A 44 2.96 25.53 -4.63
N ALA A 45 1.92 25.63 -5.45
CA ALA A 45 1.60 24.58 -6.39
C ALA A 45 2.83 24.47 -7.30
N SER A 46 3.67 23.46 -7.06
CA SER A 46 4.73 23.08 -7.96
C SER A 46 4.07 22.83 -9.30
N LYS A 47 4.26 23.77 -10.24
CA LYS A 47 3.71 23.66 -11.59
C LYS A 47 4.29 22.37 -12.18
N LYS A 48 3.42 21.41 -12.48
CA LYS A 48 3.81 20.19 -13.20
C LYS A 48 4.44 20.63 -14.52
N ILE A 49 5.73 20.37 -14.68
CA ILE A 49 6.45 20.63 -15.93
C ILE A 49 5.87 19.66 -16.95
N LYS A 50 5.20 20.19 -17.98
CA LYS A 50 4.69 19.38 -19.09
C LYS A 50 5.79 19.32 -20.14
N LEU A 51 6.48 18.18 -20.21
CA LEU A 51 7.42 17.92 -21.30
C LEU A 51 6.63 17.69 -22.59
N GLU A 52 7.18 18.17 -23.70
CA GLU A 52 6.62 17.92 -25.02
C GLU A 52 6.77 16.44 -25.36
N VAL A 53 5.66 15.80 -25.73
CA VAL A 53 5.67 14.39 -26.11
C VAL A 53 6.11 14.30 -27.55
N GLU A 54 7.18 13.54 -27.79
CA GLU A 54 7.68 13.20 -29.12
C GLU A 54 6.58 12.58 -29.99
N LYS A 55 6.46 13.05 -31.23
CA LYS A 55 5.39 12.61 -32.17
C LYS A 55 5.90 11.74 -33.31
N ASP A 56 7.22 11.57 -33.41
CA ASP A 56 7.83 10.85 -34.52
C ASP A 56 7.70 9.33 -34.34
N PRO A 57 7.04 8.62 -35.26
CA PRO A 57 6.75 7.19 -35.08
C PRO A 57 8.01 6.33 -35.07
N LYS A 58 9.04 6.70 -35.84
CA LYS A 58 10.32 5.97 -35.88
C LYS A 58 11.06 6.02 -34.53
N LYS A 59 10.96 7.15 -33.82
CA LYS A 59 11.60 7.35 -32.51
C LYS A 59 10.85 6.56 -31.43
N LEU A 60 9.52 6.60 -31.45
CA LEU A 60 8.66 5.90 -30.49
C LEU A 60 8.79 4.37 -30.52
N VAL A 61 9.08 3.78 -31.68
CA VAL A 61 9.29 2.33 -31.81
C VAL A 61 10.70 1.92 -31.40
N LYS A 62 11.68 2.82 -31.55
CA LYS A 62 13.10 2.50 -31.31
C LYS A 62 13.55 2.81 -29.87
N TYR A 63 12.99 3.84 -29.24
CA TYR A 63 13.43 4.34 -27.96
C TYR A 63 12.29 4.36 -26.93
N LEU A 64 12.63 4.11 -25.67
CA LEU A 64 11.73 4.31 -24.53
C LEU A 64 11.69 5.79 -24.16
N CYS A 65 10.90 6.56 -24.90
CA CYS A 65 10.74 7.99 -24.68
C CYS A 65 10.23 8.30 -23.25
N GLY A 66 10.92 9.19 -22.54
CA GLY A 66 10.58 9.58 -21.16
C GLY A 66 11.24 8.73 -20.08
N SER A 67 12.17 7.84 -20.46
CA SER A 67 13.01 7.12 -19.50
C SER A 67 14.09 8.00 -18.88
N ASN A 68 14.59 9.00 -19.62
CA ASN A 68 15.60 9.91 -19.11
C ASN A 68 14.98 11.03 -18.24
N LEU A 69 15.35 11.07 -16.95
CA LEU A 69 14.99 12.15 -16.01
C LEU A 69 16.02 13.29 -15.99
N MET A 70 17.25 13.02 -16.44
CA MET A 70 18.34 13.99 -16.42
C MET A 70 18.24 14.94 -17.62
N GLN A 71 18.65 16.20 -17.44
CA GLN A 71 18.65 17.20 -18.52
C GLN A 71 19.64 16.84 -19.63
N THR A 72 20.69 16.11 -19.29
CA THR A 72 21.74 15.64 -20.21
C THR A 72 21.74 14.12 -20.18
N GLY A 73 21.24 13.50 -21.26
CA GLY A 73 21.20 12.06 -21.43
C GLY A 73 20.37 11.67 -22.64
N GLU A 74 20.61 10.47 -23.15
CA GLU A 74 19.80 9.87 -24.22
C GLU A 74 18.78 8.89 -23.64
N ASP A 75 17.66 8.73 -24.33
CA ASP A 75 16.63 7.74 -23.97
C ASP A 75 17.15 6.32 -24.25
N ILE A 76 16.70 5.35 -23.45
CA ILE A 76 17.09 3.95 -23.59
C ILE A 76 16.57 3.38 -24.93
N GLU A 77 17.46 2.81 -25.73
CA GLU A 77 17.12 2.10 -26.97
C GLU A 77 16.52 0.71 -26.66
N LEU A 78 15.44 0.35 -27.37
CA LEU A 78 14.80 -0.95 -27.26
C LEU A 78 15.63 -2.03 -27.97
N LYS A 79 15.82 -3.14 -27.26
CA LYS A 79 16.60 -4.30 -27.70
C LYS A 79 15.68 -5.32 -28.39
N PRO A 80 16.23 -6.30 -29.12
CA PRO A 80 15.42 -7.39 -29.68
C PRO A 80 14.80 -8.25 -28.55
N ASP A 81 13.67 -8.89 -28.85
CA ASP A 81 12.89 -9.67 -27.87
C ASP A 81 13.69 -10.77 -27.17
N SER A 82 14.72 -11.33 -27.82
CA SER A 82 15.59 -12.37 -27.28
C SER A 82 16.45 -11.93 -26.10
N GLU A 83 16.69 -10.64 -25.93
CA GLU A 83 17.49 -10.13 -24.81
C GLU A 83 16.65 -9.98 -23.53
N TYR A 84 15.33 -9.90 -23.68
CA TYR A 84 14.43 -9.80 -22.55
C TYR A 84 14.11 -11.19 -21.98
N PRO A 85 14.01 -11.32 -20.65
CA PRO A 85 13.72 -12.59 -20.02
C PRO A 85 12.30 -13.08 -20.33
N GLU A 86 12.13 -14.39 -20.45
CA GLU A 86 10.89 -15.05 -20.87
C GLU A 86 9.67 -14.72 -20.00
N TRP A 87 9.87 -14.40 -18.72
CA TRP A 87 8.75 -14.05 -17.84
C TRP A 87 8.03 -12.77 -18.26
N LEU A 88 8.69 -11.86 -19.00
CA LEU A 88 8.09 -10.60 -19.46
C LEU A 88 6.88 -10.86 -20.38
N TRP A 89 7.02 -11.85 -21.27
CA TRP A 89 5.99 -12.23 -22.23
C TRP A 89 4.86 -13.06 -21.61
N ASN A 90 5.08 -13.59 -20.40
CA ASN A 90 4.09 -14.35 -19.63
C ASN A 90 3.25 -13.47 -18.68
N VAL A 91 3.45 -12.16 -18.67
CA VAL A 91 2.68 -11.23 -17.82
C VAL A 91 1.26 -11.05 -18.37
N TYR A 92 0.27 -11.13 -17.49
CA TYR A 92 -1.12 -10.91 -17.86
C TYR A 92 -1.43 -9.41 -18.06
N THR A 93 -1.60 -8.99 -19.32
CA THR A 93 -1.91 -7.60 -19.71
C THR A 93 -3.42 -7.33 -19.86
N GLY A 94 -4.27 -8.34 -19.62
CA GLY A 94 -5.72 -8.22 -19.76
C GLY A 94 -6.41 -7.47 -18.63
N PRO A 95 -7.76 -7.39 -18.66
CA PRO A 95 -8.54 -6.80 -17.58
C PRO A 95 -8.35 -7.60 -16.29
N ALA A 96 -8.27 -6.92 -15.15
CA ALA A 96 -8.00 -7.57 -13.86
C ALA A 96 -8.90 -8.81 -13.62
N LYS A 97 -8.27 -9.98 -13.42
CA LYS A 97 -8.95 -11.28 -13.21
C LYS A 97 -10.05 -11.17 -12.16
N LYS A 98 -11.20 -11.80 -12.42
CA LYS A 98 -12.30 -11.86 -11.46
C LYS A 98 -11.96 -12.86 -10.37
N LEU A 99 -12.77 -12.86 -9.31
CA LEU A 99 -12.60 -13.79 -8.21
C LEU A 99 -12.83 -15.25 -8.64
N GLU A 100 -13.75 -15.46 -9.59
CA GLU A 100 -14.14 -16.78 -10.11
C GLU A 100 -13.04 -17.42 -10.96
N ASP A 101 -12.23 -16.61 -11.65
CA ASP A 101 -11.15 -17.08 -12.53
C ASP A 101 -9.87 -17.45 -11.75
N LEU A 102 -9.82 -17.13 -10.45
CA LEU A 102 -8.65 -17.33 -9.60
C LEU A 102 -8.80 -18.64 -8.82
N GLU A 103 -7.72 -19.40 -8.75
CA GLU A 103 -7.68 -20.67 -8.02
C GLU A 103 -7.82 -20.44 -6.49
N PRO A 104 -8.71 -21.17 -5.81
CA PRO A 104 -8.88 -21.04 -4.37
C PRO A 104 -7.62 -21.49 -3.62
N GLY A 105 -7.17 -20.67 -2.67
CA GLY A 105 -5.98 -20.95 -1.84
C GLY A 105 -4.70 -20.26 -2.31
N THR A 106 -4.67 -19.74 -3.53
CA THR A 106 -3.55 -18.92 -4.02
C THR A 106 -3.52 -17.54 -3.35
N LYS A 107 -2.33 -16.96 -3.19
CA LYS A 107 -2.14 -15.63 -2.58
C LYS A 107 -2.98 -14.55 -3.28
N GLU A 108 -3.02 -14.57 -4.62
CA GLU A 108 -3.79 -13.63 -5.44
C GLU A 108 -5.29 -13.69 -5.15
N TYR A 109 -5.83 -14.91 -5.01
CA TYR A 109 -7.24 -15.14 -4.65
C TYR A 109 -7.56 -14.53 -3.30
N LEU A 110 -6.71 -14.76 -2.29
CA LEU A 110 -6.91 -14.24 -0.94
C LEU A 110 -6.83 -12.70 -0.89
N GLU A 111 -5.91 -12.09 -1.62
CA GLU A 111 -5.80 -10.63 -1.72
C GLU A 111 -7.03 -10.02 -2.41
N LYS A 112 -7.53 -10.68 -3.46
CA LYS A 112 -8.76 -10.27 -4.14
C LYS A 112 -9.98 -10.37 -3.22
N LEU A 113 -10.12 -11.47 -2.48
CA LEU A 113 -11.17 -11.66 -1.47
C LEU A 113 -11.17 -10.55 -0.41
N LYS A 114 -9.99 -10.25 0.15
CA LYS A 114 -9.83 -9.16 1.14
C LYS A 114 -10.29 -7.83 0.56
N SER A 115 -9.86 -7.53 -0.65
CA SER A 115 -10.23 -6.28 -1.36
C SER A 115 -11.75 -6.18 -1.57
N ILE A 116 -12.41 -7.28 -1.94
CA ILE A 116 -13.86 -7.34 -2.12
C ILE A 116 -14.58 -7.13 -0.78
N ASN A 117 -14.12 -7.78 0.29
CA ASN A 117 -14.73 -7.66 1.61
C ASN A 117 -14.61 -6.25 2.18
N ILE A 118 -13.47 -5.58 1.98
CA ILE A 118 -13.29 -4.17 2.36
C ILE A 118 -14.27 -3.29 1.60
N LYS A 119 -14.40 -3.45 0.27
CA LYS A 119 -15.35 -2.67 -0.53
C LYS A 119 -16.79 -2.88 -0.07
N LYS A 120 -17.16 -4.13 0.24
CA LYS A 120 -18.49 -4.47 0.78
C LYS A 120 -18.74 -3.79 2.13
N SER A 121 -17.79 -3.86 3.07
CA SER A 121 -17.98 -3.27 4.40
C SER A 121 -18.06 -1.74 4.35
N LEU A 122 -17.26 -1.09 3.49
CA LEU A 122 -17.34 0.34 3.25
C LEU A 122 -18.70 0.74 2.65
N LYS A 123 -19.20 -0.03 1.69
CA LYS A 123 -20.52 0.21 1.09
C LYS A 123 -21.65 0.05 2.10
N LEU A 124 -21.61 -1.00 2.93
CA LEU A 124 -22.58 -1.21 3.99
C LEU A 124 -22.58 -0.06 5.01
N LYS A 125 -21.39 0.41 5.41
CA LYS A 125 -21.25 1.54 6.33
C LYS A 125 -21.74 2.86 5.73
N ALA A 126 -21.58 3.04 4.42
CA ALA A 126 -22.12 4.20 3.72
C ALA A 126 -23.66 4.19 3.62
N MET A 127 -24.26 2.99 3.49
CA MET A 127 -25.72 2.83 3.43
C MET A 127 -26.39 2.77 4.81
N SER A 128 -25.67 2.44 5.88
CA SER A 128 -26.25 2.45 7.23
C SER A 128 -26.58 3.89 7.64
N PRO A 129 -27.79 4.17 8.15
CA PRO A 129 -28.17 5.51 8.58
C PRO A 129 -27.22 6.00 9.68
N ILE A 130 -26.77 7.24 9.56
CA ILE A 130 -25.97 7.91 10.60
C ILE A 130 -26.87 8.02 11.83
N LYS A 131 -26.55 7.29 12.91
CA LYS A 131 -27.25 7.51 14.18
C LYS A 131 -26.99 8.96 14.61
N PRO A 132 -28.03 9.76 14.86
CA PRO A 132 -27.82 11.04 15.54
C PRO A 132 -27.18 10.76 16.90
N GLN A 133 -26.22 11.62 17.26
CA GLN A 133 -25.47 11.59 18.52
C GLN A 133 -26.43 11.87 19.69
#